data_AF-A0A1G7IKK4-F1
#
_entry.id   AF-A0A1G7IKK4-F1
#
_cell.length_a   1.000
_cell.length_b   1.000
_cell.length_c   1.000
_cell.angle_alpha   90.00
_cell.angle_beta   90.00
_cell.angle_gamma   90.00
#
_symmetry.space_group_name_H-M   'P 1'
#
loop_
_entity.id
_entity.type
_entity.pdbx_description
1 polymer ?
#
loop_
_entity_poly.entity_id
_entity_poly.type
_entity_poly.pdbx_seq_one_letter_code
_entity_poly.pdbx_strand_id
1 'polypeptide(L)'
;MVDSDERDAGRAGGPEGSGDRLAAERAPDEPDIDDLLAKLDALRDTVDEGHEREKVRETISLVERMPGTSALAQRITKYTSRDLAESFVGAVLFALPLLVEGGVFEIAAWFAATTVAGVPVLLVGHVGFIFLATAGLLYFADFRQITIRHPILGVVPRRYAGVLLVSLATSAAMLLFWGRLHEGDPTPIERLGRIAVVWAPAAFGAGLGDILPGESQGEDLGKFDLDIGDDD
;
A
#
# COMPACT_ATOMS: atom_id res chain seq x y z
N MET A 1 68.26 22.38 -17.33
CA MET A 1 66.96 22.51 -16.62
C MET A 1 66.96 21.49 -15.50
N VAL A 2 67.10 21.93 -14.26
CA VAL A 2 66.13 21.83 -13.17
C VAL A 2 66.86 22.45 -11.98
N ASP A 3 66.35 23.62 -11.60
CA ASP A 3 66.80 24.44 -10.48
C ASP A 3 66.15 23.93 -9.19
N SER A 4 66.88 24.06 -8.10
CA SER A 4 66.42 23.80 -6.75
C SER A 4 65.63 25.01 -6.26
N ASP A 5 64.49 24.82 -5.58
CA ASP A 5 64.20 25.68 -4.43
C ASP A 5 63.24 25.01 -3.46
N GLU A 6 63.72 24.90 -2.23
CA GLU A 6 63.00 24.54 -1.02
C GLU A 6 62.09 25.71 -0.62
N ARG A 7 60.89 25.40 -0.11
CA ARG A 7 60.36 26.13 1.06
C ARG A 7 59.77 25.16 2.05
N ASP A 8 60.62 24.90 3.02
CA ASP A 8 60.37 24.47 4.38
C ASP A 8 59.36 25.37 5.10
N ALA A 9 58.69 24.76 6.08
CA ALA A 9 58.41 25.27 7.43
C ALA A 9 56.94 25.15 7.85
N GLY A 10 56.71 24.37 8.92
CA GLY A 10 55.60 24.70 9.83
C GLY A 10 54.91 23.60 10.63
N ARG A 11 55.66 22.76 11.36
CA ARG A 11 55.50 22.48 12.81
C ARG A 11 54.17 21.94 13.40
N ALA A 12 54.37 21.01 14.35
CA ALA A 12 53.50 20.50 15.43
C ALA A 12 52.61 19.29 15.03
N GLY A 13 52.66 18.11 15.66
CA GLY A 13 52.63 17.80 17.10
C GLY A 13 51.26 17.17 17.41
N GLY A 14 51.20 15.86 17.74
CA GLY A 14 49.97 15.03 17.89
C GLY A 14 49.01 15.43 19.04
N PRO A 15 48.01 14.61 19.47
CA PRO A 15 47.84 13.14 19.31
C PRO A 15 46.39 12.66 18.96
N GLU A 16 46.27 11.32 18.81
CA GLU A 16 45.11 10.44 19.06
C GLU A 16 43.69 10.77 18.53
N GLY A 17 43.20 9.86 17.69
CA GLY A 17 41.78 9.69 17.39
C GLY A 17 41.54 8.26 16.89
N SER A 18 41.35 7.33 17.82
CA SER A 18 40.83 5.98 17.59
C SER A 18 39.59 6.03 16.69
N GLY A 19 39.59 5.23 15.64
CA GLY A 19 38.51 5.14 14.67
C GLY A 19 38.63 3.88 13.84
N ASP A 20 38.65 2.77 14.57
CA ASP A 20 38.11 1.47 14.20
C ASP A 20 37.56 1.37 12.76
N ARG A 21 38.32 0.72 11.86
CA ARG A 21 37.83 0.28 10.55
C ARG A 21 37.83 -1.25 10.47
N LEU A 22 37.43 -1.89 11.55
CA LEU A 22 36.98 -3.26 11.53
C LEU A 22 35.45 -3.25 11.70
N ALA A 23 34.82 -4.12 10.91
CA ALA A 23 33.40 -4.46 10.98
C ALA A 23 32.41 -3.33 10.65
N ALA A 24 31.98 -3.29 9.38
CA ALA A 24 30.56 -3.13 9.14
C ALA A 24 29.87 -4.38 9.73
N GLU A 25 29.69 -4.38 11.06
CA GLU A 25 28.75 -5.27 11.71
C GLU A 25 27.41 -5.06 11.01
N ARG A 26 26.96 -6.10 10.31
CA ARG A 26 25.53 -6.25 10.03
C ARG A 26 24.83 -5.99 11.35
N ALA A 27 24.02 -4.94 11.41
CA ALA A 27 23.03 -4.81 12.46
C ALA A 27 22.32 -6.17 12.56
N PRO A 28 22.25 -6.79 13.74
CA PRO A 28 21.59 -8.07 13.88
C PRO A 28 20.13 -7.89 13.45
N ASP A 29 19.68 -8.74 12.53
CA ASP A 29 18.26 -8.90 12.25
C ASP A 29 17.52 -9.03 13.58
N GLU A 30 16.49 -8.22 13.75
CA GLU A 30 15.61 -8.28 14.91
C GLU A 30 15.13 -9.74 15.04
N PRO A 31 15.42 -10.44 16.15
CA PRO A 31 15.27 -11.89 16.21
C PRO A 31 13.80 -12.29 16.10
N ASP A 32 13.49 -13.07 15.06
CA ASP A 32 12.16 -13.64 14.85
C ASP A 32 11.85 -14.69 15.93
N ILE A 33 10.58 -14.86 16.27
CA ILE A 33 10.13 -15.83 17.27
C ILE A 33 10.47 -17.26 16.80
N ASP A 34 10.42 -17.51 15.50
CA ASP A 34 10.80 -18.80 14.92
C ASP A 34 12.30 -19.11 15.12
N ASP A 35 13.17 -18.10 15.09
CA ASP A 35 14.60 -18.24 15.39
C ASP A 35 14.85 -18.51 16.87
N LEU A 36 14.06 -17.92 17.76
CA LEU A 36 14.14 -18.19 19.21
C LEU A 36 13.64 -19.61 19.53
N LEU A 37 12.56 -20.04 18.89
CA LEU A 37 12.04 -21.41 19.02
C LEU A 37 13.06 -22.44 18.49
N ALA A 38 13.65 -22.20 17.32
CA ALA A 38 14.68 -23.08 16.76
C ALA A 38 15.92 -23.19 17.66
N LYS A 39 16.34 -22.09 18.30
CA LYS A 39 17.46 -22.09 19.26
C LYS A 39 17.13 -22.85 20.55
N LEU A 40 15.89 -22.72 21.06
CA LEU A 40 15.43 -23.47 22.22
C LEU A 40 15.29 -24.97 21.93
N ASP A 41 14.89 -25.33 20.71
CA ASP A 41 14.83 -26.72 20.22
C ASP A 41 16.21 -27.35 20.14
N ALA A 42 17.19 -26.63 19.59
CA ALA A 42 18.57 -27.07 19.53
C ALA A 42 19.21 -27.24 20.93
N LEU A 43 18.82 -26.38 21.88
CA LEU A 43 19.31 -26.47 23.26
C LEU A 43 18.70 -27.68 24.00
N ARG A 44 17.44 -28.02 23.72
CA ARG A 44 16.79 -29.24 24.26
C ARG A 44 17.55 -30.51 23.87
N ASP A 45 18.04 -30.55 22.64
CA ASP A 45 18.73 -31.73 22.09
C ASP A 45 20.18 -31.88 22.58
N THR A 46 20.73 -30.82 23.19
CA THR A 46 22.12 -30.78 23.70
C THR A 46 22.20 -31.01 25.22
N VAL A 47 21.09 -30.89 25.94
CA VAL A 47 21.06 -30.95 27.41
C VAL A 47 20.82 -32.38 27.91
N ASP A 48 21.79 -32.90 28.67
CA ASP A 48 21.81 -34.28 29.18
C ASP A 48 21.25 -34.42 30.61
N GLU A 49 21.04 -33.32 31.34
CA GLU A 49 20.59 -33.37 32.74
C GLU A 49 19.07 -33.23 32.90
N GLY A 50 18.47 -34.11 33.70
CA GLY A 50 17.00 -34.20 33.84
C GLY A 50 16.32 -32.96 34.41
N HIS A 51 17.02 -32.16 35.21
CA HIS A 51 16.48 -30.94 35.82
C HIS A 51 16.50 -29.74 34.87
N GLU A 52 17.39 -29.76 33.87
CA GLU A 52 17.52 -28.71 32.85
C GLU A 52 16.49 -28.92 31.72
N ARG A 53 16.21 -30.19 31.35
CA ARG A 53 15.15 -30.54 30.41
C ARG A 53 13.77 -30.06 30.85
N GLU A 54 13.51 -30.07 32.16
CA GLU A 54 12.23 -29.63 32.69
C GLU A 54 12.06 -28.11 32.60
N LYS A 55 13.12 -27.33 32.89
CA LYS A 55 13.11 -25.88 32.71
C LYS A 55 12.96 -25.46 31.24
N VAL A 56 13.56 -26.21 30.31
CA VAL A 56 13.40 -25.96 28.87
C VAL A 56 11.95 -26.24 28.44
N ARG A 57 11.32 -27.33 28.91
CA ARG A 57 9.90 -27.60 28.64
C ARG A 57 8.98 -26.55 29.25
N GLU A 58 9.26 -26.10 30.46
CA GLU A 58 8.47 -25.07 31.12
C GLU A 58 8.54 -23.75 30.35
N THR A 59 9.73 -23.36 29.89
CA THR A 59 9.96 -22.15 29.08
C THR A 59 9.27 -22.25 27.71
N ILE A 60 9.36 -23.38 27.03
CA ILE A 60 8.62 -23.63 25.77
C ILE A 60 7.11 -23.52 26.02
N SER A 61 6.60 -24.13 27.09
CA SER A 61 5.17 -24.09 27.40
C SER A 61 4.68 -22.68 27.79
N LEU A 62 5.55 -21.85 28.36
CA LEU A 62 5.25 -20.45 28.69
C LEU A 62 5.24 -19.58 27.43
N VAL A 63 6.15 -19.83 26.49
CA VAL A 63 6.18 -19.16 25.17
C VAL A 63 4.96 -19.58 24.32
N GLU A 64 4.62 -20.87 24.31
CA GLU A 64 3.42 -21.39 23.63
C GLU A 64 2.10 -20.90 24.25
N ARG A 65 2.10 -20.59 25.56
CA ARG A 65 0.93 -20.05 26.28
C ARG A 65 0.83 -18.53 26.26
N MET A 66 1.80 -17.80 25.70
CA MET A 66 1.63 -16.37 25.49
C MET A 66 0.49 -16.15 24.48
N PRO A 67 -0.58 -15.44 24.86
CA PRO A 67 -1.67 -15.13 23.94
C PRO A 67 -1.19 -14.07 22.94
N GLY A 68 -0.55 -14.54 21.86
CA GLY A 68 -0.03 -13.71 20.77
C GLY A 68 -0.31 -14.28 19.38
N THR A 69 -0.42 -15.60 19.24
CA THR A 69 -0.48 -16.25 17.92
C THR A 69 -1.88 -16.19 17.25
N SER A 70 -2.96 -16.04 18.02
CA SER A 70 -4.31 -15.82 17.49
C SER A 70 -4.76 -14.35 17.52
N ALA A 71 -4.11 -13.51 18.33
CA ALA A 71 -4.37 -12.08 18.42
C ALA A 71 -3.57 -11.26 17.38
N LEU A 72 -2.44 -11.79 16.89
CA LEU A 72 -1.73 -11.25 15.72
C LEU A 72 -2.28 -11.76 14.38
N ALA A 73 -2.86 -12.97 14.35
CA ALA A 73 -3.63 -13.44 13.18
C ALA A 73 -4.95 -12.68 12.97
N GLN A 74 -5.41 -11.95 14.00
CA GLN A 74 -6.61 -11.10 13.95
C GLN A 74 -6.32 -9.63 13.63
N ARG A 75 -5.06 -9.23 13.40
CA ARG A 75 -4.69 -7.83 13.15
C ARG A 75 -4.46 -7.48 11.67
N ILE A 76 -5.08 -8.23 10.75
CA ILE A 76 -5.26 -7.79 9.36
C ILE A 76 -6.77 -7.77 9.06
N THR A 77 -7.50 -7.09 9.94
CA THR A 77 -8.93 -6.83 9.77
C THR A 77 -9.18 -5.33 9.90
N LYS A 78 -8.61 -4.52 9.01
CA LYS A 78 -9.24 -3.23 8.64
C LYS A 78 -8.49 -2.58 7.50
N TYR A 79 -9.24 -2.31 6.44
CA TYR A 79 -8.92 -1.21 5.54
C TYR A 79 -9.06 0.06 6.38
N THR A 80 -7.94 0.67 6.73
CA THR A 80 -7.89 1.75 7.72
C THR A 80 -8.22 3.07 7.02
N SER A 81 -8.71 4.07 7.78
CA SER A 81 -8.90 5.45 7.27
C SER A 81 -7.64 6.02 6.60
N ARG A 82 -6.47 5.52 7.02
CA ARG A 82 -5.17 5.77 6.43
C ARG A 82 -5.04 5.27 4.99
N ASP A 83 -5.34 4.00 4.74
CA ASP A 83 -5.26 3.37 3.41
C ASP A 83 -6.12 4.13 2.39
N LEU A 84 -7.30 4.58 2.85
CA LEU A 84 -8.20 5.47 2.09
C LEU A 84 -7.54 6.82 1.79
N ALA A 85 -6.85 7.43 2.76
CA ALA A 85 -6.18 8.72 2.59
C ALA A 85 -4.96 8.61 1.66
N GLU A 86 -4.15 7.56 1.79
CA GLU A 86 -2.98 7.32 0.93
C GLU A 86 -3.43 7.01 -0.51
N SER A 87 -4.47 6.19 -0.67
CA SER A 87 -5.17 5.99 -1.95
C SER A 87 -5.67 7.31 -2.54
N PHE A 88 -6.27 8.17 -1.71
CA PHE A 88 -6.79 9.46 -2.14
C PHE A 88 -5.67 10.38 -2.64
N VAL A 89 -4.58 10.51 -1.88
CA VAL A 89 -3.42 11.33 -2.26
C VAL A 89 -2.83 10.85 -3.58
N GLY A 90 -2.63 9.53 -3.71
CA GLY A 90 -2.15 8.93 -4.96
C GLY A 90 -3.08 9.23 -6.14
N ALA A 91 -4.40 9.09 -5.96
CA ALA A 91 -5.38 9.43 -6.99
C ALA A 91 -5.29 10.89 -7.43
N VAL A 92 -5.24 11.82 -6.48
CA VAL A 92 -5.18 13.27 -6.77
C VAL A 92 -3.92 13.61 -7.56
N LEU A 93 -2.75 13.13 -7.14
CA LEU A 93 -1.47 13.45 -7.79
C LEU A 93 -1.45 13.01 -9.26
N PHE A 94 -2.04 11.84 -9.56
CA PHE A 94 -2.11 11.33 -10.93
C PHE A 94 -3.26 11.91 -11.75
N ALA A 95 -4.35 12.34 -11.11
CA ALA A 95 -5.51 12.94 -11.80
C ALA A 95 -5.28 14.41 -12.15
N LEU A 96 -4.53 15.16 -11.33
CA LEU A 96 -4.34 16.60 -11.48
C LEU A 96 -3.82 17.03 -12.85
N PRO A 97 -2.78 16.40 -13.44
CA PRO A 97 -2.30 16.79 -14.77
C PRO A 97 -3.37 16.64 -15.85
N LEU A 98 -4.16 15.57 -15.80
CA LEU A 98 -5.23 15.31 -16.75
C LEU A 98 -6.39 16.30 -16.61
N LEU A 99 -6.58 16.88 -15.41
CA LEU A 99 -7.64 17.86 -15.20
C LEU A 99 -7.41 19.12 -16.06
N VAL A 100 -6.16 19.48 -16.33
CA VAL A 100 -5.79 20.66 -17.12
C VAL A 100 -5.70 20.34 -18.62
N GLU A 101 -5.51 19.07 -18.96
CA GLU A 101 -5.35 18.59 -20.33
C GLU A 101 -6.67 18.61 -21.13
N GLY A 102 -6.65 19.16 -22.34
CA GLY A 102 -7.79 19.12 -23.27
C GLY A 102 -8.05 17.73 -23.88
N GLY A 103 -7.02 16.88 -23.97
CA GLY A 103 -7.11 15.55 -24.56
C GLY A 103 -8.12 14.62 -23.86
N VAL A 104 -8.40 14.84 -22.57
CA VAL A 104 -9.42 14.07 -21.83
C VAL A 104 -10.80 14.20 -22.48
N PHE A 105 -11.13 15.39 -22.97
CA PHE A 105 -12.41 15.73 -23.57
C PHE A 105 -12.54 15.09 -24.94
N GLU A 106 -11.47 15.14 -25.73
CA GLU A 106 -11.40 14.50 -27.05
C GLU A 106 -11.54 12.98 -26.96
N ILE A 107 -10.84 12.35 -26.01
CA ILE A 107 -10.95 10.90 -25.78
C ILE A 107 -12.35 10.53 -25.30
N ALA A 108 -12.94 11.32 -24.40
CA ALA A 108 -14.30 11.09 -23.91
C ALA A 108 -15.36 11.23 -25.01
N ALA A 109 -15.22 12.23 -25.87
CA ALA A 109 -16.09 12.43 -27.02
C ALA A 109 -15.95 11.26 -28.01
N TRP A 110 -14.73 10.78 -28.25
CA TRP A 110 -14.48 9.59 -29.06
C TRP A 110 -15.14 8.33 -28.49
N PHE A 111 -15.04 8.11 -27.18
CA PHE A 111 -15.70 7.01 -26.50
C PHE A 111 -17.23 7.07 -26.60
N ALA A 112 -17.81 8.27 -26.49
CA ALA A 112 -19.24 8.47 -26.63
C ALA A 112 -19.74 8.28 -28.06
N ALA A 113 -18.96 8.71 -29.06
CA ALA A 113 -19.31 8.60 -30.47
C ALA A 113 -19.16 7.16 -31.01
N THR A 114 -18.19 6.39 -30.49
CA THR A 114 -17.89 5.05 -31.00
C THR A 114 -18.84 4.01 -30.40
N THR A 115 -20.00 3.84 -31.04
CA THR A 115 -21.04 2.92 -30.60
C THR A 115 -21.23 1.73 -31.56
N VAL A 116 -21.48 0.55 -30.98
CA VAL A 116 -21.89 -0.65 -31.71
C VAL A 116 -23.23 -1.09 -31.13
N ALA A 117 -24.26 -1.18 -31.98
CA ALA A 117 -25.64 -1.45 -31.55
C ALA A 117 -26.15 -0.50 -30.44
N GLY A 118 -25.70 0.76 -30.45
CA GLY A 118 -26.06 1.77 -29.44
C GLY A 118 -25.25 1.69 -28.14
N VAL A 119 -24.31 0.77 -28.02
CA VAL A 119 -23.45 0.62 -26.82
C VAL A 119 -22.08 1.24 -27.09
N PRO A 120 -21.55 2.13 -26.22
CA PRO A 120 -20.21 2.72 -26.37
C PRO A 120 -19.12 1.69 -26.00
N VAL A 121 -18.80 0.80 -26.94
CA VAL A 121 -17.94 -0.36 -26.70
C VAL A 121 -16.54 0.00 -26.21
N LEU A 122 -15.97 1.12 -26.68
CA LEU A 122 -14.65 1.57 -26.25
C LEU A 122 -14.67 2.08 -24.81
N LEU A 123 -15.75 2.75 -24.38
CA LEU A 123 -15.92 3.16 -22.99
C LEU A 123 -16.00 1.94 -22.07
N VAL A 124 -16.80 0.93 -22.46
CA VAL A 124 -16.92 -0.32 -21.71
C VAL A 124 -15.57 -1.03 -21.64
N GLY A 125 -14.84 -1.10 -22.75
CA GLY A 125 -13.50 -1.67 -22.80
C GLY A 125 -12.51 -0.92 -21.90
N HIS A 126 -12.54 0.41 -21.91
CA HIS A 126 -11.70 1.26 -21.05
C HIS A 126 -12.00 1.05 -19.57
N VAL A 127 -13.28 1.02 -19.20
CA VAL A 127 -13.69 0.69 -17.82
C VAL A 127 -13.17 -0.69 -17.43
N GLY A 128 -13.36 -1.71 -18.28
CA GLY A 128 -12.82 -3.06 -18.06
C GLY A 128 -11.29 -3.07 -17.92
N PHE A 129 -10.58 -2.26 -18.71
CA PHE A 129 -9.14 -2.07 -18.60
C PHE A 129 -8.73 -1.51 -17.22
N ILE A 130 -9.44 -0.51 -16.69
CA ILE A 130 -9.18 0.03 -15.35
C ILE A 130 -9.29 -1.08 -14.31
N PHE A 131 -10.40 -1.84 -14.31
CA PHE A 131 -10.59 -2.94 -13.37
C PHE A 131 -9.45 -3.96 -13.49
N LEU A 132 -9.12 -4.42 -14.71
CA LEU A 132 -8.09 -5.43 -14.93
C LEU A 132 -6.70 -4.92 -14.54
N ALA A 133 -6.36 -3.68 -14.90
CA ALA A 133 -5.06 -3.11 -14.61
C ALA A 133 -4.86 -2.84 -13.12
N THR A 134 -5.87 -2.32 -12.42
CA THR A 134 -5.82 -2.19 -10.96
C THR A 134 -5.73 -3.56 -10.27
N ALA A 135 -6.44 -4.57 -10.78
CA ALA A 135 -6.34 -5.92 -10.24
C ALA A 135 -4.95 -6.52 -10.48
N GLY A 136 -4.38 -6.31 -11.67
CA GLY A 136 -3.01 -6.69 -12.01
C GLY A 136 -1.99 -6.02 -11.08
N LEU A 137 -2.15 -4.71 -10.85
CA LEU A 137 -1.29 -3.94 -9.96
C LEU A 137 -1.34 -4.46 -8.51
N LEU A 138 -2.53 -4.75 -7.97
CA LEU A 138 -2.70 -5.14 -6.57
C LEU A 138 -2.47 -6.62 -6.29
N TYR A 139 -2.75 -7.51 -7.25
CA TYR A 139 -2.77 -8.97 -7.03
C TYR A 139 -1.82 -9.77 -7.91
N PHE A 140 -1.43 -9.25 -9.08
CA PHE A 140 -0.52 -9.97 -9.95
C PHE A 140 0.94 -9.54 -9.74
N ALA A 141 1.17 -8.33 -9.24
CA ALA A 141 2.51 -7.83 -8.95
C ALA A 141 3.09 -8.33 -7.62
N ASP A 142 2.28 -8.87 -6.70
CA ASP A 142 2.74 -9.36 -5.41
C ASP A 142 2.49 -10.88 -5.29
N PHE A 143 3.55 -11.68 -5.31
CA PHE A 143 3.53 -13.15 -5.07
C PHE A 143 3.24 -13.51 -3.60
N ARG A 144 2.56 -12.65 -2.85
CA ARG A 144 2.22 -12.92 -1.44
C ARG A 144 0.82 -13.49 -1.36
N GLN A 145 0.71 -14.67 -0.75
CA GLN A 145 -0.54 -15.38 -0.50
C GLN A 145 -1.49 -14.50 0.32
N ILE A 146 -2.35 -13.74 -0.36
CA ILE A 146 -3.45 -13.06 0.30
C ILE A 146 -4.58 -14.06 0.43
N THR A 147 -4.76 -14.59 1.64
CA THR A 147 -5.95 -15.35 2.01
C THR A 147 -7.16 -14.44 1.80
N ILE A 148 -8.01 -14.77 0.82
CA ILE A 148 -9.28 -14.11 0.57
C ILE A 148 -10.15 -14.32 1.81
N ARG A 149 -10.31 -13.30 2.67
CA ARG A 149 -11.24 -13.37 3.81
C ARG A 149 -12.12 -12.12 3.86
N HIS A 150 -13.43 -12.35 3.75
CA HIS A 150 -14.55 -11.38 3.69
C HIS A 150 -14.64 -10.52 2.43
N PRO A 151 -14.84 -11.14 1.26
CA PRO A 151 -15.19 -10.45 0.03
C PRO A 151 -16.56 -9.74 0.11
N ILE A 152 -16.66 -8.57 -0.51
CA ILE A 152 -17.95 -7.93 -0.79
C ILE A 152 -18.69 -8.83 -1.78
N LEU A 153 -19.92 -9.24 -1.44
CA LEU A 153 -20.73 -10.19 -2.23
C LEU A 153 -20.06 -11.55 -2.52
N GLY A 154 -19.06 -11.98 -1.73
CA GLY A 154 -18.42 -13.29 -1.96
C GLY A 154 -17.26 -13.30 -2.98
N VAL A 155 -17.10 -12.26 -3.80
CA VAL A 155 -16.18 -12.27 -4.96
C VAL A 155 -15.14 -11.13 -4.95
N VAL A 156 -15.48 -9.93 -4.45
CA VAL A 156 -14.62 -8.74 -4.63
C VAL A 156 -13.89 -8.38 -3.33
N PRO A 157 -12.54 -8.34 -3.29
CA PRO A 157 -11.80 -7.92 -2.11
C PRO A 157 -12.10 -6.47 -1.71
N ARG A 158 -12.22 -6.20 -0.41
CA ARG A 158 -12.56 -4.84 0.10
C ARG A 158 -11.51 -3.78 -0.26
N ARG A 159 -10.22 -4.16 -0.24
CA ARG A 159 -9.09 -3.28 -0.61
C ARG A 159 -9.19 -2.81 -2.06
N TYR A 160 -9.42 -3.74 -2.99
CA TYR A 160 -9.63 -3.43 -4.41
C TYR A 160 -10.82 -2.51 -4.64
N ALA A 161 -11.95 -2.80 -3.99
CA ALA A 161 -13.13 -1.95 -4.06
C ALA A 161 -12.87 -0.55 -3.48
N GLY A 162 -12.12 -0.46 -2.38
CA GLY A 162 -11.73 0.81 -1.76
C GLY A 162 -10.90 1.68 -2.70
N VAL A 163 -9.82 1.14 -3.27
CA VAL A 163 -8.96 1.83 -4.24
C VAL A 163 -9.76 2.33 -5.44
N LEU A 164 -10.61 1.49 -6.01
CA LEU A 164 -11.45 1.86 -7.16
C LEU A 164 -12.49 2.91 -6.81
N LEU A 165 -13.15 2.81 -5.65
CA LEU A 165 -14.17 3.75 -5.22
C LEU A 165 -13.55 5.11 -4.90
N VAL A 166 -12.45 5.15 -4.15
CA VAL A 166 -11.74 6.40 -3.82
C VAL A 166 -11.27 7.08 -5.10
N SER A 167 -10.58 6.36 -5.99
CA SER A 167 -10.10 6.95 -7.25
C SER A 167 -11.24 7.43 -8.16
N LEU A 168 -12.36 6.71 -8.21
CA LEU A 168 -13.54 7.13 -8.98
C LEU A 168 -14.16 8.39 -8.39
N ALA A 169 -14.37 8.39 -7.07
CA ALA A 169 -14.94 9.53 -6.35
C ALA A 169 -14.05 10.77 -6.49
N THR A 170 -12.73 10.61 -6.34
CA THR A 170 -11.74 11.68 -6.56
C THR A 170 -11.83 12.23 -7.97
N SER A 171 -11.85 11.36 -8.98
CA SER A 171 -11.92 11.78 -10.39
C SER A 171 -13.19 12.55 -10.69
N ALA A 172 -14.34 12.04 -10.25
CA ALA A 172 -15.63 12.69 -10.42
C ALA A 172 -15.69 14.02 -9.66
N ALA A 173 -15.23 14.06 -8.40
CA ALA A 173 -15.24 15.25 -7.57
C ALA A 173 -14.35 16.35 -8.15
N MET A 174 -13.14 16.01 -8.64
CA MET A 174 -12.24 16.98 -9.26
C MET A 174 -12.82 17.53 -10.56
N LEU A 175 -13.32 16.67 -11.46
CA LEU A 175 -13.95 17.14 -12.69
C LEU A 175 -15.18 18.02 -12.43
N LEU A 176 -15.96 17.68 -11.41
CA LEU A 176 -17.14 18.44 -11.02
C LEU A 176 -16.77 19.79 -10.39
N PHE A 177 -15.88 19.78 -9.40
CA PHE A 177 -15.47 20.97 -8.65
C PHE A 177 -14.83 22.02 -9.55
N TRP A 178 -13.98 21.60 -10.50
CA TRP A 178 -13.36 22.51 -11.47
C TRP A 178 -14.25 22.81 -12.69
N GLY A 179 -15.52 22.38 -12.71
CA GLY A 179 -16.46 22.66 -13.81
C GLY A 179 -16.18 21.91 -15.13
N ARG A 180 -15.11 21.12 -15.18
CA ARG A 180 -14.65 20.36 -16.35
C ARG A 180 -15.66 19.31 -16.82
N LEU A 181 -16.56 18.86 -15.95
CA LEU A 181 -17.62 17.94 -16.34
C LEU A 181 -18.72 18.58 -17.23
N HIS A 182 -18.87 19.91 -17.20
CA HIS A 182 -19.95 20.63 -17.90
C HIS A 182 -19.47 21.45 -19.10
N GLU A 183 -18.16 21.52 -19.31
CA GLU A 183 -17.56 22.30 -20.39
C GLU A 183 -17.96 21.76 -21.78
N GLY A 184 -18.47 22.63 -22.64
CA GLY A 184 -18.84 22.28 -24.02
C GLY A 184 -20.20 21.58 -24.18
N ASP A 185 -21.10 21.67 -23.20
CA ASP A 185 -22.43 21.03 -23.18
C ASP A 185 -22.43 19.53 -23.55
N PRO A 186 -21.69 18.70 -22.78
CA PRO A 186 -21.47 17.30 -23.13
C PRO A 186 -22.71 16.44 -22.88
N THR A 187 -22.85 15.42 -23.71
CA THR A 187 -23.84 14.34 -23.51
C THR A 187 -23.58 13.58 -22.20
N PRO A 188 -24.58 12.92 -21.60
CA PRO A 188 -24.39 12.13 -20.38
C PRO A 188 -23.29 11.06 -20.51
N ILE A 189 -23.20 10.39 -21.67
CA ILE A 189 -22.19 9.36 -21.93
C ILE A 189 -20.79 9.98 -22.01
N GLU A 190 -20.65 11.15 -22.63
CA GLU A 190 -19.38 11.86 -22.67
C GLU A 190 -18.92 12.29 -21.27
N ARG A 191 -19.85 12.75 -20.40
CA ARG A 191 -19.53 13.06 -19.00
C ARG A 191 -18.96 11.85 -18.26
N LEU A 192 -19.58 10.67 -18.45
CA LEU A 192 -19.05 9.41 -17.92
C LEU A 192 -17.69 9.06 -18.53
N GLY A 193 -17.51 9.31 -19.82
CA GLY A 193 -16.22 9.16 -20.51
C GLY A 193 -15.12 10.01 -19.90
N ARG A 194 -15.38 11.30 -19.63
CA ARG A 194 -14.42 12.22 -19.00
C ARG A 194 -13.99 11.69 -17.64
N ILE A 195 -14.95 11.24 -16.82
CA ILE A 195 -14.68 10.62 -15.53
C ILE A 195 -13.83 9.36 -15.70
N ALA A 196 -14.19 8.45 -16.62
CA ALA A 196 -13.49 7.20 -16.84
C ALA A 196 -12.04 7.40 -17.33
N VAL A 197 -11.80 8.40 -18.18
CA VAL A 197 -10.46 8.73 -18.67
C VAL A 197 -9.55 9.19 -17.53
N VAL A 198 -10.04 10.08 -16.65
CA VAL A 198 -9.29 10.54 -15.48
C VAL A 198 -9.18 9.45 -14.41
N TRP A 199 -10.20 8.61 -14.30
CA TRP A 199 -10.25 7.51 -13.34
C TRP A 199 -9.14 6.49 -13.56
N ALA A 200 -8.72 6.24 -14.80
CA ALA A 200 -7.64 5.30 -15.07
C ALA A 200 -6.33 5.66 -14.33
N PRO A 201 -5.66 6.80 -14.59
CA PRO A 201 -4.45 7.18 -13.86
C PRO A 201 -4.73 7.42 -12.36
N ALA A 202 -5.91 7.90 -11.98
CA ALA A 202 -6.29 8.03 -10.57
C ALA A 202 -6.32 6.67 -9.84
N ALA A 203 -6.81 5.60 -10.50
CA ALA A 203 -6.88 4.25 -9.94
C ALA A 203 -5.48 3.62 -9.82
N PHE A 204 -4.59 3.89 -10.79
CA PHE A 204 -3.17 3.53 -10.66
C PHE A 204 -2.51 4.27 -9.49
N GLY A 205 -2.70 5.59 -9.40
CA GLY A 205 -2.16 6.40 -8.32
C GLY A 205 -2.67 5.95 -6.95
N ALA A 206 -3.97 5.67 -6.82
CA ALA A 206 -4.56 5.13 -5.61
C ALA A 206 -3.97 3.76 -5.25
N GLY A 207 -3.88 2.84 -6.22
CA GLY A 207 -3.30 1.53 -5.99
C GLY A 207 -1.84 1.59 -5.55
N LEU A 208 -1.04 2.50 -6.13
CA LEU A 208 0.35 2.74 -5.71
C LEU A 208 0.43 3.38 -4.33
N GLY A 209 -0.41 4.38 -4.04
CA GLY A 209 -0.49 5.03 -2.73
C GLY A 209 -0.80 4.04 -1.62
N ASP A 210 -1.75 3.15 -1.88
CA ASP A 210 -2.16 2.06 -0.99
C ASP A 210 -1.10 0.94 -0.83
N ILE A 211 -0.06 0.90 -1.68
CA ILE A 211 1.07 -0.04 -1.56
C ILE A 211 2.21 0.56 -0.73
N LEU A 212 2.30 1.89 -0.62
CA LEU A 212 3.40 2.53 0.09
C LEU A 212 3.30 2.28 1.61
N PRO A 213 4.35 1.76 2.26
CA PRO A 213 4.32 1.49 3.69
C PRO A 213 4.27 2.80 4.47
N GLY A 214 3.13 3.03 5.11
CA GLY A 214 2.93 4.15 6.02
C GLY A 214 3.17 3.75 7.48
N GLU A 215 4.27 4.20 8.09
CA GLU A 215 4.42 4.13 9.56
C GLU A 215 3.45 5.11 10.23
N SER A 216 2.68 4.65 11.23
CA SER A 216 1.89 5.40 12.24
C SER A 216 0.47 4.85 12.44
N GLN A 217 0.12 4.70 13.72
CA GLN A 217 -1.11 4.14 14.28
C GLN A 217 -2.33 4.98 13.86
N GLY A 218 -3.19 4.45 12.99
CA GLY A 218 -4.42 5.12 12.53
C GLY A 218 -5.66 4.61 13.25
N GLU A 219 -6.52 5.53 13.68
CA GLU A 219 -7.71 5.27 14.50
C GLU A 219 -8.85 4.56 13.73
N ASP A 220 -9.46 3.62 14.43
CA ASP A 220 -10.44 2.65 13.96
C ASP A 220 -11.82 3.29 13.74
N LEU A 221 -12.20 3.62 12.51
CA LEU A 221 -13.58 4.01 12.20
C LEU A 221 -14.42 2.77 11.87
N GLY A 222 -15.26 2.37 12.82
CA GLY A 222 -16.25 1.30 12.60
C GLY A 222 -17.05 0.93 13.83
N LYS A 223 -18.02 1.77 14.21
CA LYS A 223 -19.22 1.35 14.93
C LYS A 223 -20.39 2.26 14.52
N PHE A 224 -20.96 1.98 13.35
CA PHE A 224 -22.37 2.34 13.14
C PHE A 224 -23.17 1.21 13.74
N ASP A 225 -23.49 1.37 15.02
CA ASP A 225 -24.47 0.59 15.73
C ASP A 225 -25.83 1.03 15.17
N LEU A 226 -26.35 0.27 14.20
CA LEU A 226 -27.77 0.34 13.85
C LEU A 226 -28.50 -0.44 14.93
N ASP A 227 -28.66 0.21 16.08
CA ASP A 227 -29.67 -0.13 17.06
C ASP A 227 -31.03 0.24 16.44
N ILE A 228 -31.54 -0.65 15.60
CA ILE A 228 -32.96 -0.69 15.29
C ILE A 228 -33.59 -1.22 16.57
N GLY A 229 -34.00 -0.28 17.43
CA GLY A 229 -34.80 -0.56 18.60
C GLY A 229 -36.09 -1.24 18.16
N ASP A 230 -36.15 -2.55 18.40
CA ASP A 230 -37.41 -3.23 18.66
C ASP A 230 -37.76 -2.91 20.12
N ASP A 231 -38.62 -1.92 20.32
CA ASP A 231 -39.39 -1.76 21.56
C ASP A 231 -40.87 -1.53 21.20
N ASP A 232 -41.68 -2.46 21.72
CA ASP A 232 -43.15 -2.60 21.84
C ASP A 232 -44.02 -3.03 20.64
#